data_AF-A0A7U2F989-F1
#
_entry.id   AF-A0A7U2F989-F1
#
_cell.length_a   1.000
_cell.length_b   1.000
_cell.length_c   1.000
_cell.angle_alpha   90.00
_cell.angle_beta   90.00
_cell.angle_gamma   90.00
#
_symmetry.space_group_name_H-M   'P 1'
#
loop_
_entity.id
_entity.type
_entity.pdbx_description
1 polymer ?
#
loop_
_entity_poly.entity_id
_entity_poly.type
_entity_poly.pdbx_seq_one_letter_code
_entity_poly.pdbx_strand_id
1 'polypeptide(L)'
;MKQSIDWVTQNAGKGAYANVDATKIMAAGFSCGGVEAIDNIWDSRVDTIGIISSGLLTNYTAASNWRKPVLFVVGGQGDIAYPNSERDYKNIPAGVPTWKGNINVGHGGTLGDANGGRFGKAILNWMLWTLKGDTNAANYFTSGYQADGYQVESKSLNTLKPF
;
A
#
# COMPACT_ATOMS: atom_id res chain seq x y z
N MET A 1 5.02 14.08 1.62
CA MET A 1 4.59 13.29 2.81
C MET A 1 5.50 13.34 4.07
N LYS A 2 6.83 13.52 4.01
CA LYS A 2 7.71 13.45 5.21
C LYS A 2 7.28 14.34 6.40
N GLN A 3 6.86 15.58 6.12
CA GLN A 3 6.38 16.51 7.16
C GLN A 3 5.15 15.96 7.91
N SER A 4 4.27 15.21 7.25
CA SER A 4 3.13 14.56 7.90
C SER A 4 3.57 13.46 8.86
N ILE A 5 4.62 12.71 8.50
CA ILE A 5 5.24 11.70 9.38
C ILE A 5 5.88 12.40 10.58
N ASP A 6 6.62 13.49 10.36
CA ASP A 6 7.20 14.29 11.45
C ASP A 6 6.13 14.80 12.40
N TRP A 7 5.03 15.33 11.86
CA TRP A 7 3.92 15.84 12.64
C TRP A 7 3.24 14.74 13.47
N VAL A 8 2.93 13.57 12.88
CA VAL A 8 2.25 12.51 13.64
C VAL A 8 3.16 11.93 14.71
N THR A 9 4.46 11.77 14.44
CA THR A 9 5.44 11.34 15.45
C THR A 9 5.52 12.31 16.63
N GLN A 10 5.40 13.62 16.38
CA GLN A 10 5.45 14.63 17.44
C GLN A 10 4.15 14.75 18.26
N ASN A 11 3.00 14.41 17.67
CA ASN A 11 1.68 14.66 18.27
C ASN A 11 0.97 13.40 18.77
N ALA A 12 1.35 12.22 18.30
CA ALA A 12 0.78 10.96 18.77
C ALA A 12 0.91 10.79 20.29
N GLY A 13 -0.14 10.24 20.91
CA GLY A 13 -0.23 10.08 22.36
C GLY A 13 -0.54 11.36 23.14
N LYS A 14 -0.84 12.49 22.48
CA LYS A 14 -1.08 13.79 23.15
C LYS A 14 -2.46 14.35 22.84
N GLY A 15 -3.14 14.86 23.86
CA GLY A 15 -4.40 15.62 23.71
C GLY A 15 -5.44 14.89 22.86
N ALA A 16 -5.91 15.53 21.79
CA ALA A 16 -6.86 14.94 20.84
C ALA A 16 -6.33 13.70 20.09
N TYR A 17 -5.02 13.44 20.14
CA TYR A 17 -4.34 12.34 19.47
C TYR A 17 -3.84 11.28 20.46
N ALA A 18 -4.41 11.22 21.67
CA ALA A 18 -4.05 10.24 22.70
C ALA A 18 -4.15 8.79 22.22
N ASN A 19 -5.05 8.51 21.26
CA ASN A 19 -5.28 7.17 20.70
C ASN A 19 -4.48 6.89 19.41
N VAL A 20 -3.59 7.80 19.00
CA VAL A 20 -2.74 7.61 17.82
C VAL A 20 -1.43 6.96 18.25
N ASP A 21 -1.09 5.84 17.62
CA ASP A 21 0.17 5.13 17.79
C ASP A 21 1.10 5.41 16.60
N ALA A 22 2.12 6.25 16.81
CA ALA A 22 3.09 6.58 15.76
C ALA A 22 4.23 5.55 15.62
N THR A 23 4.19 4.44 16.36
CA THR A 23 5.14 3.33 16.16
C THR A 23 4.76 2.42 14.99
N LYS A 24 3.58 2.65 14.39
CA LYS A 24 3.02 1.84 13.31
C LYS A 24 2.50 2.75 12.19
N ILE A 25 3.27 2.93 11.13
CA ILE A 25 2.98 3.91 10.07
C ILE A 25 2.99 3.25 8.69
N MET A 26 1.89 3.44 7.96
CA MET A 26 1.85 3.24 6.51
C MET A 26 1.90 4.58 5.80
N ALA A 27 2.82 4.76 4.85
CA ALA A 27 2.75 5.87 3.89
C ALA A 27 2.03 5.38 2.63
N ALA A 28 0.96 6.05 2.22
CA ALA A 28 0.16 5.63 1.08
C ALA A 28 -0.40 6.81 0.30
N GLY A 29 -0.62 6.62 -1.00
CA GLY A 29 -1.21 7.66 -1.83
C GLY A 29 -1.70 7.18 -3.20
N PHE A 30 -2.59 7.98 -3.76
CA PHE A 30 -3.17 7.81 -5.08
C PHE A 30 -2.42 8.65 -6.11
N SER A 31 -2.16 8.09 -7.31
CA SER A 31 -1.54 8.81 -8.43
C SER A 31 -0.20 9.46 -8.03
N CYS A 32 -0.01 10.76 -8.21
CA CYS A 32 1.20 11.48 -7.74
C CYS A 32 1.46 11.30 -6.24
N GLY A 33 0.42 11.18 -5.41
CA GLY A 33 0.56 10.88 -3.99
C GLY A 33 1.17 9.50 -3.74
N GLY A 34 1.00 8.53 -4.65
CA GLY A 34 1.68 7.24 -4.55
C GLY A 34 3.19 7.36 -4.78
N VAL A 35 3.62 8.29 -5.63
CA VAL A 35 5.05 8.63 -5.81
C VAL A 35 5.60 9.25 -4.53
N GLU A 36 4.87 10.19 -3.94
CA GLU A 36 5.25 10.78 -2.65
C GLU A 36 5.30 9.72 -1.53
N ALA A 37 4.41 8.74 -1.54
CA ALA A 37 4.42 7.65 -0.57
C ALA A 37 5.70 6.80 -0.73
N ILE A 38 6.05 6.44 -1.96
CA ILE A 38 7.26 5.68 -2.30
C ILE A 38 8.54 6.36 -1.77
N ASP A 39 8.65 7.69 -1.85
CA ASP A 39 9.82 8.42 -1.34
C ASP A 39 10.09 8.18 0.16
N ASN A 40 9.07 7.77 0.92
CA ASN A 40 9.17 7.50 2.35
C ASN A 40 9.49 6.03 2.67
N ILE A 41 9.71 5.18 1.66
CA ILE A 41 10.12 3.79 1.89
C ILE A 41 11.44 3.68 2.67
N TRP A 42 12.28 4.71 2.62
CA TRP A 42 13.55 4.78 3.34
C TRP A 42 13.45 5.39 4.74
N ASP A 43 12.31 5.99 5.11
CA ASP A 43 12.13 6.57 6.44
C ASP A 43 11.94 5.46 7.48
N SER A 44 12.81 5.36 8.48
CA SER A 44 12.80 4.25 9.44
C SER A 44 11.53 4.13 10.27
N ARG A 45 10.69 5.17 10.29
CA ARG A 45 9.40 5.19 11.01
C ARG A 45 8.25 4.60 10.19
N VAL A 46 8.43 4.42 8.88
CA VAL A 46 7.39 3.85 7.99
C VAL A 46 7.59 2.35 7.88
N ASP A 47 6.52 1.59 8.10
CA ASP A 47 6.56 0.12 8.13
C ASP A 47 6.12 -0.49 6.81
N THR A 48 5.21 0.15 6.09
CA THR A 48 4.69 -0.34 4.81
C THR A 48 4.29 0.80 3.89
N ILE A 49 4.29 0.53 2.58
CA ILE A 49 3.92 1.50 1.54
C ILE A 49 2.66 1.07 0.79
N GLY A 50 1.75 2.01 0.57
CA GLY A 50 0.55 1.83 -0.26
C GLY A 50 0.62 2.61 -1.56
N ILE A 51 0.64 1.91 -2.69
CA ILE A 51 0.76 2.48 -4.03
C ILE A 51 -0.58 2.26 -4.75
N ILE A 52 -1.40 3.31 -4.83
CA ILE A 52 -2.77 3.22 -5.34
C ILE A 52 -2.81 3.90 -6.71
N SER A 53 -3.09 3.14 -7.77
CA SER A 53 -3.05 3.59 -9.18
C SER A 53 -1.82 4.46 -9.47
N SER A 54 -0.64 3.95 -9.16
CA SER A 54 0.61 4.72 -9.14
C SER A 54 1.84 3.85 -9.42
N GLY A 55 3.03 4.43 -9.28
CA GLY A 55 4.33 3.81 -9.42
C GLY A 55 5.39 4.88 -9.72
N LEU A 56 6.66 4.48 -9.69
CA LEU A 56 7.82 5.32 -9.96
C LEU A 56 7.68 6.03 -11.31
N LEU A 57 7.79 7.36 -11.31
CA LEU A 57 7.81 8.18 -12.52
C LEU A 57 9.22 8.38 -13.08
N THR A 58 10.21 8.23 -12.21
CA THR A 58 11.65 8.33 -12.50
C THR A 58 12.40 7.21 -11.76
N ASN A 59 13.68 7.00 -12.08
CA ASN A 59 14.50 5.95 -11.48
C ASN A 59 13.78 4.57 -11.44
N TYR A 60 13.42 4.07 -12.62
CA TYR A 60 12.59 2.87 -12.80
C TYR A 60 13.14 1.57 -12.20
N THR A 61 14.39 1.59 -11.72
CA THR A 61 15.04 0.46 -11.05
C THR A 61 15.02 0.54 -9.53
N ALA A 62 14.57 1.65 -8.93
CA ALA A 62 14.63 1.87 -7.48
C ALA A 62 13.93 0.77 -6.66
N ALA A 63 12.86 0.18 -7.20
CA ALA A 63 12.11 -0.89 -6.57
C ALA A 63 12.95 -2.14 -6.23
N SER A 64 14.06 -2.38 -6.94
CA SER A 64 15.00 -3.48 -6.63
C SER A 64 15.71 -3.34 -5.28
N ASN A 65 15.72 -2.14 -4.72
CA ASN A 65 16.34 -1.87 -3.42
C ASN A 65 15.32 -1.83 -2.27
N TRP A 66 14.03 -1.94 -2.55
CA TRP A 66 13.00 -1.92 -1.51
C TRP A 66 13.10 -3.14 -0.60
N ARG A 67 12.83 -2.94 0.69
CA ARG A 67 12.91 -3.99 1.73
C ARG A 67 11.68 -4.04 2.65
N LYS A 68 10.76 -3.10 2.49
CA LYS A 68 9.55 -3.00 3.32
C LYS A 68 8.33 -3.58 2.60
N PRO A 69 7.33 -4.09 3.32
CA PRO A 69 6.09 -4.54 2.72
C PRO A 69 5.40 -3.49 1.84
N VAL A 70 4.89 -3.90 0.68
CA VAL A 70 4.25 -2.99 -0.30
C VAL A 70 2.89 -3.52 -0.74
N LEU A 71 1.90 -2.63 -0.75
CA LEU A 71 0.58 -2.85 -1.33
C LEU A 71 0.47 -2.08 -2.64
N PHE A 72 0.11 -2.77 -3.73
CA PHE A 72 -0.34 -2.15 -4.97
C PHE A 72 -1.83 -2.41 -5.18
N VAL A 73 -2.58 -1.35 -5.47
CA VAL A 73 -4.00 -1.44 -5.86
C VAL A 73 -4.15 -0.70 -7.18
N VAL A 74 -4.47 -1.42 -8.25
CA VAL A 74 -4.27 -0.98 -9.64
C VAL A 74 -5.57 -1.06 -10.44
N GLY A 75 -5.81 -0.04 -11.27
CA GLY A 75 -7.06 0.14 -12.01
C GLY A 75 -7.15 -0.54 -13.39
N GLY A 76 -6.33 -1.55 -13.68
CA GLY A 76 -6.33 -2.24 -14.97
C GLY A 76 -5.61 -1.48 -16.07
N GLN A 77 -5.65 -1.98 -17.30
CA GLN A 77 -4.91 -1.39 -18.43
C GLN A 77 -5.34 0.05 -18.78
N GLY A 78 -6.57 0.44 -18.41
CA GLY A 78 -7.06 1.82 -18.55
C GLY A 78 -6.56 2.78 -17.48
N ASP A 79 -5.85 2.30 -16.45
CA ASP A 79 -5.13 3.13 -15.50
C ASP A 79 -3.81 3.61 -16.13
N ILE A 80 -3.64 4.93 -16.22
CA ILE A 80 -2.43 5.55 -16.80
C ILE A 80 -1.15 5.14 -16.08
N ALA A 81 -1.24 4.71 -14.81
CA ALA A 81 -0.11 4.27 -14.01
C ALA A 81 0.09 2.75 -14.04
N TYR A 82 -0.77 1.99 -14.73
CA TYR A 82 -0.68 0.53 -14.84
C TYR A 82 0.72 0.05 -15.24
N PRO A 83 1.37 0.59 -16.30
CA PRO A 83 2.73 0.16 -16.66
C PRO A 83 3.77 0.40 -15.56
N ASN A 84 3.59 1.43 -14.73
CA ASN A 84 4.48 1.72 -13.61
C ASN A 84 4.32 0.69 -12.50
N SER A 85 3.08 0.41 -12.08
CA SER A 85 2.77 -0.63 -11.11
C SER A 85 3.32 -2.00 -11.53
N GLU A 86 3.11 -2.39 -12.79
CA GLU A 86 3.61 -3.66 -13.33
C GLU A 86 5.14 -3.76 -13.26
N ARG A 87 5.83 -2.72 -13.72
CA ARG A 87 7.29 -2.64 -13.72
C ARG A 87 7.86 -2.67 -12.30
N ASP A 88 7.32 -1.85 -11.40
CA ASP A 88 7.84 -1.71 -10.06
C ASP A 88 7.62 -2.99 -9.26
N TYR A 89 6.42 -3.55 -9.33
CA TYR A 89 6.12 -4.85 -8.74
C TYR A 89 7.11 -5.92 -9.22
N LYS A 90 7.38 -6.00 -10.53
CA LYS A 90 8.34 -6.95 -11.10
C LYS A 90 9.73 -6.77 -10.50
N ASN A 91 10.18 -5.52 -10.35
CA ASN A 91 11.52 -5.18 -9.88
C ASN A 91 11.71 -5.36 -8.36
N ILE A 92 10.64 -5.43 -7.55
CA ILE A 92 10.77 -5.74 -6.11
C ILE A 92 11.39 -7.14 -5.91
N PRO A 93 12.44 -7.28 -5.09
CA PRO A 93 13.10 -8.56 -4.84
C PRO A 93 12.18 -9.60 -4.22
N ALA A 94 12.49 -10.87 -4.46
CA ALA A 94 11.94 -11.96 -3.67
C ALA A 94 12.29 -11.77 -2.18
N GLY A 95 11.40 -12.16 -1.27
CA GLY A 95 11.56 -11.99 0.17
C GLY A 95 10.94 -10.69 0.72
N VAL A 96 10.58 -9.72 -0.13
CA VAL A 96 9.80 -8.56 0.30
C VAL A 96 8.32 -8.89 0.20
N PRO A 97 7.54 -8.85 1.30
CA PRO A 97 6.10 -9.05 1.25
C PRO A 97 5.45 -8.03 0.31
N THR A 98 4.77 -8.49 -0.73
CA THR A 98 4.11 -7.59 -1.67
C THR A 98 2.84 -8.22 -2.19
N TRP A 99 1.75 -7.45 -2.21
CA TRP A 99 0.51 -7.83 -2.87
C TRP A 99 0.16 -6.79 -3.92
N LYS A 100 -0.14 -7.23 -5.14
CA LYS A 100 -0.64 -6.39 -6.22
C LYS A 100 -2.00 -6.92 -6.66
N GLY A 101 -3.04 -6.14 -6.40
CA GLY A 101 -4.38 -6.38 -6.91
C GLY A 101 -4.67 -5.47 -8.08
N ASN A 102 -5.14 -6.06 -9.17
CA ASN A 102 -5.52 -5.37 -10.38
C ASN A 102 -7.01 -5.63 -10.72
N ILE A 103 -7.79 -4.57 -10.91
CA ILE A 103 -9.17 -4.65 -11.43
C ILE A 103 -9.39 -3.58 -12.50
N ASN A 104 -10.15 -3.90 -13.56
CA ASN A 104 -10.35 -2.99 -14.69
C ASN A 104 -11.38 -1.88 -14.40
N VAL A 105 -10.95 -0.83 -13.70
CA VAL A 105 -11.79 0.29 -13.24
C VAL A 105 -11.21 1.67 -13.55
N GLY A 106 -10.06 1.73 -14.24
CA GLY A 106 -9.39 2.97 -14.63
C GLY A 106 -8.61 3.65 -13.49
N HIS A 107 -7.99 4.78 -13.81
CA HIS A 107 -7.03 5.44 -12.90
C HIS A 107 -7.62 5.79 -11.53
N GLY A 108 -8.80 6.41 -11.48
CA GLY A 108 -9.47 6.77 -10.22
C GLY A 108 -9.90 5.57 -9.36
N GLY A 109 -9.82 4.36 -9.89
CA GLY A 109 -10.21 3.16 -9.16
C GLY A 109 -11.68 3.19 -8.79
N THR A 110 -11.96 2.66 -7.60
CA THR A 110 -13.27 2.79 -6.93
C THR A 110 -13.24 3.82 -5.81
N LEU A 111 -12.23 4.70 -5.74
CA LEU A 111 -12.00 5.56 -4.58
C LEU A 111 -13.14 6.56 -4.33
N GLY A 112 -13.90 6.92 -5.37
CA GLY A 112 -15.08 7.78 -5.26
C GLY A 112 -16.35 7.07 -4.78
N ASP A 113 -16.34 5.74 -4.69
CA ASP A 113 -17.50 4.99 -4.20
C ASP A 113 -17.63 5.12 -2.68
N ALA A 114 -18.79 4.71 -2.14
CA ALA A 114 -18.99 4.64 -0.70
C ALA A 114 -17.86 3.84 -0.03
N ASN A 115 -17.24 4.42 1.01
CA ASN A 115 -16.08 3.87 1.72
C ASN A 115 -14.85 3.54 0.82
N GLY A 116 -14.72 4.21 -0.34
CA GLY A 116 -13.66 3.96 -1.32
C GLY A 116 -13.82 2.66 -2.11
N GLY A 117 -14.97 2.00 -2.01
CA GLY A 117 -15.30 0.77 -2.75
C GLY A 117 -14.30 -0.37 -2.53
N ARG A 118 -14.02 -1.10 -3.60
CA ARG A 118 -13.12 -2.26 -3.60
C ARG A 118 -11.66 -1.87 -3.32
N PHE A 119 -11.23 -0.69 -3.75
CA PHE A 119 -9.90 -0.14 -3.43
C PHE A 119 -9.78 0.16 -1.94
N GLY A 120 -10.74 0.90 -1.39
CA GLY A 120 -10.80 1.23 0.04
C GLY A 120 -10.80 -0.02 0.91
N LYS A 121 -11.55 -1.06 0.52
CA LYS A 121 -11.57 -2.35 1.20
C LYS A 121 -10.20 -3.03 1.21
N ALA A 122 -9.48 -3.08 0.09
CA ALA A 122 -8.14 -3.65 0.04
C ALA A 122 -7.14 -2.85 0.91
N ILE A 123 -7.18 -1.53 0.84
CA ILE A 123 -6.32 -0.64 1.65
C ILE A 123 -6.58 -0.84 3.15
N LEU A 124 -7.86 -0.86 3.56
CA LEU A 124 -8.25 -1.06 4.95
C LEU A 124 -7.77 -2.42 5.47
N ASN A 125 -8.02 -3.51 4.72
CA ASN A 125 -7.57 -4.83 5.15
C ASN A 125 -6.04 -4.89 5.27
N TRP A 126 -5.30 -4.20 4.41
CA TRP A 126 -3.84 -4.17 4.49
C TRP A 126 -3.39 -3.46 5.77
N MET A 127 -4.00 -2.32 6.11
CA MET A 127 -3.71 -1.59 7.35
C MET A 127 -4.09 -2.38 8.60
N LEU A 128 -5.26 -3.03 8.61
CA LEU A 128 -5.70 -3.87 9.72
C LEU A 128 -4.74 -5.05 9.92
N TRP A 129 -4.34 -5.70 8.85
CA TRP A 129 -3.40 -6.81 8.93
C TRP A 129 -2.01 -6.32 9.38
N THR A 130 -1.41 -5.37 8.66
CA THR A 130 -0.02 -4.95 8.90
C THR A 130 0.18 -4.19 10.21
N LEU A 131 -0.75 -3.30 10.59
CA LEU A 131 -0.58 -2.41 11.74
C LEU A 131 -1.32 -2.89 13.00
N LYS A 132 -2.26 -3.84 12.87
CA LYS A 132 -3.02 -4.37 14.01
C LYS A 132 -2.97 -5.90 14.16
N GLY A 133 -2.27 -6.61 13.28
CA GLY A 133 -2.17 -8.07 13.36
C GLY A 133 -3.50 -8.79 13.09
N ASP A 134 -4.46 -8.13 12.43
CA ASP A 134 -5.77 -8.70 12.18
C ASP A 134 -5.69 -9.87 11.18
N THR A 135 -5.91 -11.09 11.67
CA THR A 135 -5.84 -12.33 10.89
C THR A 135 -7.04 -12.50 9.96
N ASN A 136 -8.20 -11.92 10.28
CA ASN A 136 -9.34 -11.91 9.36
C ASN A 136 -9.04 -11.01 8.17
N ALA A 137 -8.39 -9.87 8.41
CA ALA A 137 -7.94 -8.98 7.34
C ALA A 137 -6.83 -9.63 6.49
N ALA A 138 -5.96 -10.45 7.08
CA ALA A 138 -4.96 -11.23 6.34
C ALA A 138 -5.60 -12.18 5.32
N ASN A 139 -6.72 -12.84 5.68
CA ASN A 139 -7.43 -13.76 4.80
C ASN A 139 -7.99 -13.08 3.53
N TYR A 140 -8.18 -11.77 3.56
CA TYR A 140 -8.55 -11.01 2.36
C TYR A 140 -7.53 -11.18 1.24
N PHE A 141 -6.23 -11.22 1.59
CA PHE A 141 -5.13 -11.27 0.61
C PHE A 141 -4.83 -12.66 0.07
N THR A 142 -5.43 -13.71 0.63
CA THR A 142 -5.27 -15.10 0.17
C THR A 142 -6.46 -15.61 -0.62
N SER A 143 -7.69 -15.23 -0.24
CA SER A 143 -8.91 -15.64 -0.97
C SER A 143 -10.01 -14.58 -1.01
N GLY A 144 -10.13 -13.72 0.02
CA GLY A 144 -11.23 -12.75 0.09
C GLY A 144 -11.29 -11.75 -1.08
N TYR A 145 -10.14 -11.43 -1.70
CA TYR A 145 -10.05 -10.55 -2.85
C TYR A 145 -10.85 -11.05 -4.08
N GLN A 146 -11.10 -12.36 -4.18
CA GLN A 146 -11.78 -12.97 -5.32
C GLN A 146 -13.22 -12.45 -5.45
N ALA A 147 -13.89 -12.22 -4.32
CA ALA A 147 -15.24 -11.66 -4.30
C ALA A 147 -15.31 -10.23 -4.86
N ASP A 148 -14.20 -9.50 -4.85
CA ASP A 148 -14.11 -8.15 -5.38
C ASP A 148 -13.59 -8.12 -6.84
N GLY A 149 -13.27 -9.30 -7.40
CA GLY A 149 -12.85 -9.48 -8.79
C GLY A 149 -11.39 -9.15 -9.08
N TYR A 150 -10.54 -9.04 -8.05
CA TYR A 150 -9.12 -8.76 -8.23
C TYR A 150 -8.39 -9.90 -8.95
N GLN A 151 -7.60 -9.52 -9.96
CA GLN A 151 -6.49 -10.32 -10.46
C GLN A 151 -5.27 -10.01 -9.59
N VAL A 152 -4.66 -11.04 -9.00
CA VAL A 152 -3.65 -10.87 -7.96
C VAL A 152 -2.33 -11.51 -8.35
N GLU A 153 -1.26 -10.78 -8.11
CA GLU A 153 0.09 -11.33 -7.99
C GLU A 153 0.65 -10.97 -6.62
N SER A 154 1.32 -11.90 -5.95
CA SER A 154 1.90 -11.65 -4.63
C SER A 154 3.28 -12.30 -4.45
N LYS A 155 4.10 -11.71 -3.58
CA LYS A 155 5.44 -12.17 -3.20
C LYS A 155 5.51 -12.25 -1.68
N SER A 156 6.05 -13.36 -1.17
CA SER A 156 6.54 -13.49 0.21
C SER A 156 5.58 -13.02 1.32
N LEU A 157 4.26 -13.08 1.12
CA LEU A 157 3.27 -12.66 2.12
C LEU A 157 3.34 -13.48 3.41
N ASN A 158 3.75 -14.74 3.32
CA ASN A 158 4.01 -15.62 4.46
C ASN A 158 5.18 -15.15 5.35
N THR A 159 6.01 -14.23 4.87
CA THR A 159 7.13 -13.65 5.63
C THR A 159 6.77 -12.32 6.29
N LEU A 160 5.57 -11.77 6.01
CA LEU A 160 5.08 -10.55 6.63
C LEU A 160 4.93 -10.78 8.13
N LYS A 161 5.57 -9.93 8.93
CA LYS A 161 5.44 -9.90 10.39
C LYS A 161 4.61 -8.66 10.76
N PRO A 162 3.29 -8.80 10.94
CA PRO A 162 2.48 -7.69 11.42
C PRO A 162 2.84 -7.36 12.88
N PHE A 163 2.46 -6.16 13.30
CA PHE A 163 2.60 -5.71 14.69
C PHE A 163 1.58 -6.35 15.64
#